data_AF-A0A496WSY1-F1
#
_entry.id   AF-A0A496WSY1-F1
#
_cell.length_a   1.000
_cell.length_b   1.000
_cell.length_c   1.000
_cell.angle_alpha   90.00
_cell.angle_beta   90.00
_cell.angle_gamma   90.00
#
_symmetry.space_group_name_H-M   'P 1'
#
loop_
_entity.id
_entity.type
_entity.pdbx_description
1 polymer ?
#
loop_
_entity_poly.entity_id
_entity_poly.type
_entity_poly.pdbx_seq_one_letter_code
_entity_poly.pdbx_strand_id
1 'polypeptide(L)'
;NAGLNDAWYNPDTDGQGFFVTVFPDIGKVFLAWFTFDTQLPGDGEVAHLGDPGHRWLTAFGAFVDNQAELGISITSGGLFDTSTKVKNTEDGTIILSFENCNSGTVKYDIPSINRQGSVSIQRIANDNIALCETLISD
;
A
#
# COMPACT_ATOMS: atom_id res chain seq x y z
N ASN A 1 7.14 15.89 -2.77
CA ASN A 1 7.82 15.69 -1.49
C ASN A 1 8.33 14.24 -1.37
N ALA A 2 9.63 13.99 -1.60
CA ALA A 2 10.22 12.64 -1.48
C ALA A 2 10.39 12.17 -0.02
N GLY A 3 10.33 13.09 0.96
CA GLY A 3 10.41 12.74 2.38
C GLY A 3 9.20 11.93 2.87
N LEU A 4 8.12 11.85 2.10
CA LEU A 4 6.94 11.00 2.37
C LEU A 4 7.17 9.50 2.11
N ASN A 5 8.30 9.15 1.48
CA ASN A 5 8.68 7.76 1.27
C ASN A 5 8.86 7.00 2.59
N ASP A 6 8.78 5.67 2.50
CA ASP A 6 9.01 4.64 3.57
C ASP A 6 7.73 3.87 3.94
N ALA A 7 7.79 3.11 5.02
CA ALA A 7 6.74 2.24 5.54
C ALA A 7 5.77 2.97 6.46
N TRP A 8 4.49 2.65 6.30
CA TRP A 8 3.35 3.19 7.03
C TRP A 8 2.43 2.06 7.48
N TYR A 9 1.77 2.21 8.61
CA TYR A 9 0.88 1.18 9.16
C TYR A 9 -0.21 1.79 10.05
N ASN A 10 -1.25 1.01 10.33
CA ASN A 10 -2.24 1.34 11.35
C ASN A 10 -1.94 0.57 12.64
N PRO A 11 -1.68 1.24 13.78
CA PRO A 11 -1.42 0.58 15.07
C PRO A 11 -2.56 -0.31 15.56
N ASP A 12 -3.81 0.02 15.22
CA ASP A 12 -4.98 -0.75 15.65
C ASP A 12 -5.10 -2.09 14.91
N THR A 13 -4.39 -2.25 13.80
CA THR A 13 -4.33 -3.49 13.00
C THR A 13 -2.89 -3.81 12.65
N ASP A 14 -2.02 -3.85 13.66
CA ASP A 14 -0.60 -4.15 13.49
C ASP A 14 -0.39 -5.52 12.80
N GLY A 15 0.68 -5.63 12.00
CA GLY A 15 0.98 -6.79 11.15
C GLY A 15 0.63 -6.63 9.67
N GLN A 16 -0.07 -5.57 9.29
CA GLN A 16 -0.29 -5.14 7.90
C GLN A 16 0.12 -3.68 7.69
N GLY A 17 0.43 -3.30 6.46
CA GLY A 17 0.87 -1.94 6.20
C GLY A 17 1.25 -1.67 4.75
N PHE A 18 1.76 -0.46 4.54
CA PHE A 18 1.95 0.15 3.24
C PHE A 18 3.39 0.58 3.08
N PHE A 19 4.00 0.27 1.94
CA PHE A 19 5.20 0.94 1.48
C PHE A 19 4.83 1.99 0.45
N VAL A 20 5.30 3.22 0.65
CA VAL A 20 5.04 4.34 -0.26
C VAL A 20 6.33 4.80 -0.90
N THR A 21 6.29 4.97 -2.22
CA THR A 21 7.33 5.60 -3.03
C THR A 21 6.73 6.73 -3.85
N VAL A 22 7.03 7.96 -3.46
CA VAL A 22 6.75 9.21 -4.17
C VAL A 22 7.86 9.47 -5.19
N PHE A 23 7.44 9.81 -6.41
CA PHE A 23 8.29 10.27 -7.51
C PHE A 23 7.93 11.73 -7.84
N PRO A 24 8.54 12.71 -7.15
CA PRO A 24 8.13 14.12 -7.26
C PRO A 24 8.25 14.67 -8.69
N ASP A 25 9.35 14.35 -9.39
CA ASP A 25 9.66 14.89 -10.71
C ASP A 25 8.61 14.57 -11.78
N ILE A 26 7.88 13.46 -11.60
CA ILE A 26 6.83 13.01 -12.52
C ILE A 26 5.43 13.10 -11.90
N GLY A 27 5.29 13.58 -10.66
CA GLY A 27 4.01 13.69 -9.97
C GLY A 27 3.30 12.34 -9.81
N LYS A 28 4.03 11.29 -9.44
CA LYS A 28 3.48 9.92 -9.28
C LYS A 28 3.80 9.33 -7.91
N VAL A 29 2.97 8.37 -7.50
CA VAL A 29 3.20 7.53 -6.33
C VAL A 29 3.00 6.07 -6.72
N PHE A 30 3.90 5.23 -6.21
CA PHE A 30 3.70 3.78 -6.10
C PHE A 30 3.44 3.42 -4.64
N LEU A 31 2.48 2.53 -4.42
CA LEU A 31 2.15 2.00 -3.11
C LEU A 31 2.08 0.47 -3.19
N ALA A 32 2.71 -0.21 -2.25
CA ALA A 32 2.53 -1.64 -2.02
C ALA A 32 1.85 -1.85 -0.67
N TRP A 33 0.73 -2.58 -0.64
CA TRP A 33 -0.01 -2.91 0.57
C TRP A 33 0.20 -4.38 0.90
N PHE A 34 0.79 -4.67 2.06
CA PHE A 34 0.94 -6.01 2.63
C PHE A 34 -0.19 -6.20 3.65
N THR A 35 -1.01 -7.21 3.44
CA THR A 35 -2.24 -7.45 4.20
C THR A 35 -2.57 -8.95 4.24
N PHE A 36 -3.80 -9.28 4.63
CA PHE A 36 -4.28 -10.64 4.77
C PHE A 36 -5.54 -10.82 3.92
N ASP A 37 -5.93 -12.08 3.70
CA ASP A 37 -7.21 -12.40 3.10
C ASP A 37 -8.36 -11.92 4.02
N THR A 38 -9.53 -11.76 3.42
CA THR A 38 -10.78 -11.41 4.09
C THR A 38 -11.33 -12.52 4.98
N GLN A 39 -10.79 -13.74 4.88
CA GLN A 39 -11.12 -14.91 5.69
C GLN A 39 -9.85 -15.68 6.01
N LEU A 40 -9.81 -16.30 7.18
CA LEU A 40 -8.71 -17.21 7.51
C LEU A 40 -8.72 -18.41 6.53
N PRO A 41 -7.54 -18.91 6.13
CA PRO A 41 -7.45 -20.15 5.37
C PRO A 41 -8.15 -21.29 6.10
N GLY A 42 -8.74 -22.23 5.35
CA GLY A 42 -9.32 -23.43 5.94
C GLY A 42 -8.26 -24.35 6.54
N ASP A 43 -8.66 -25.23 7.46
CA ASP A 43 -7.76 -26.10 8.25
C ASP A 43 -6.81 -27.01 7.42
N GLY A 44 -7.09 -27.22 6.13
CA GLY A 44 -6.27 -28.02 5.22
C GLY A 44 -5.30 -27.22 4.35
N GLU A 45 -5.36 -25.89 4.36
CA GLU A 45 -4.51 -25.04 3.55
C GLU A 45 -3.13 -24.89 4.21
N VAL A 46 -2.08 -25.40 3.56
CA VAL A 46 -0.71 -25.33 4.05
C VAL A 46 0.15 -24.59 3.04
N ALA A 47 0.73 -23.47 3.46
CA ALA A 47 1.75 -22.79 2.67
C ALA A 47 3.13 -23.43 2.90
N HIS A 48 3.93 -23.51 1.83
CA HIS A 48 5.33 -23.93 1.95
C HIS A 48 6.22 -22.83 2.56
N LEU A 49 5.77 -21.57 2.50
CA LEU A 49 6.45 -20.40 3.07
C LEU A 49 5.42 -19.36 3.49
N GLY A 50 5.51 -18.86 4.73
CA GLY A 50 4.57 -17.89 5.27
C GLY A 50 3.21 -18.50 5.63
N ASP A 51 2.19 -17.65 5.79
CA ASP A 51 0.81 -18.05 6.03
C ASP A 51 0.01 -18.03 4.71
N PRO A 52 -0.86 -19.03 4.42
CA PRO A 52 -1.66 -19.06 3.20
C PRO A 52 -2.64 -17.88 3.07
N GLY A 53 -2.92 -17.17 4.16
CA GLY A 53 -3.73 -15.96 4.21
C GLY A 53 -2.99 -14.67 3.85
N HIS A 54 -1.65 -14.68 3.69
CA HIS A 54 -0.91 -13.47 3.32
C HIS A 54 -1.32 -12.95 1.94
N ARG A 55 -1.58 -11.65 1.81
CA ARG A 55 -1.92 -10.97 0.56
C ARG A 55 -1.04 -9.75 0.37
N TRP A 56 -0.81 -9.38 -0.89
CA TRP A 56 -0.23 -8.09 -1.23
C TRP A 56 -0.94 -7.50 -2.45
N LEU A 57 -1.02 -6.19 -2.48
CA LEU A 57 -1.61 -5.40 -3.57
C LEU A 57 -0.62 -4.31 -3.96
N THR A 58 -0.65 -3.88 -5.21
CA THR A 58 0.11 -2.71 -5.66
C THR A 58 -0.82 -1.67 -6.23
N ALA A 59 -0.46 -0.40 -6.10
CA ALA A 59 -1.20 0.69 -6.72
C ALA A 59 -0.25 1.76 -7.25
N PHE A 60 -0.63 2.39 -8.35
CA PHE A 60 0.16 3.43 -8.97
C PHE A 60 -0.74 4.52 -9.56
N GLY A 61 -0.31 5.77 -9.48
CA GLY A 61 -1.13 6.86 -10.00
C GLY A 61 -0.60 8.25 -9.73
N ALA A 62 -1.46 9.23 -9.97
CA ALA A 62 -1.12 10.65 -9.88
C ALA A 62 -0.97 11.09 -8.43
N PHE A 63 -0.03 12.00 -8.17
CA PHE A 63 0.19 12.62 -6.88
C PHE A 63 0.21 14.13 -7.06
N VAL A 64 -0.72 14.80 -6.38
CA VAL A 64 -0.90 16.25 -6.42
C VAL A 64 -1.01 16.75 -5.00
N ASP A 65 -0.23 17.78 -4.67
CA ASP A 65 -0.12 18.34 -3.33
C ASP A 65 0.23 17.28 -2.27
N ASN A 66 -0.76 16.88 -1.46
CA ASN A 66 -0.64 15.88 -0.40
C ASN A 66 -1.52 14.65 -0.64
N GLN A 67 -2.10 14.48 -1.83
CA GLN A 67 -3.00 13.37 -2.15
C GLN A 67 -2.56 12.61 -3.40
N ALA A 68 -2.64 11.28 -3.34
CA ALA A 68 -2.43 10.38 -4.46
C ALA A 68 -3.73 9.65 -4.81
N GLU A 69 -4.06 9.63 -6.10
CA GLU A 69 -5.14 8.81 -6.66
C GLU A 69 -4.51 7.66 -7.45
N LEU A 70 -4.69 6.43 -6.96
CA LEU A 70 -3.96 5.26 -7.39
C LEU A 70 -4.93 4.18 -7.90
N GLY A 71 -4.61 3.58 -9.04
CA GLY A 71 -5.28 2.36 -9.52
C GLY A 71 -4.64 1.12 -8.92
N ILE A 72 -5.44 0.19 -8.40
CA ILE A 72 -4.94 -1.08 -7.83
C ILE A 72 -4.68 -2.08 -8.96
N SER A 73 -3.53 -2.74 -8.90
CA SER A 73 -3.16 -3.88 -9.73
C SER A 73 -2.92 -5.11 -8.86
N ILE A 74 -3.65 -6.19 -9.19
CA ILE A 74 -3.58 -7.49 -8.52
C ILE A 74 -2.85 -8.48 -9.44
N THR A 75 -1.67 -8.93 -8.99
CA THR A 75 -0.88 -9.94 -9.69
C THR A 75 -1.18 -11.33 -9.13
N SER A 76 -1.41 -12.30 -10.01
CA SER A 76 -1.70 -13.70 -9.64
C SER A 76 -0.98 -14.69 -10.54
N GLY A 77 -0.90 -15.95 -10.10
CA GLY A 77 -0.33 -17.07 -10.87
C GLY A 77 1.20 -17.16 -10.84
N GLY A 78 1.87 -16.36 -10.00
CA GLY A 78 3.33 -16.45 -9.79
C GLY A 78 3.73 -17.63 -8.90
N LEU A 79 5.01 -18.03 -9.02
CA LEU A 79 5.68 -18.97 -8.12
C LEU A 79 6.82 -18.26 -7.39
N PHE A 80 7.14 -18.74 -6.18
CA PHE A 80 8.21 -18.17 -5.37
C PHE A 80 9.56 -18.23 -6.10
N ASP A 81 10.21 -17.07 -6.26
CA ASP A 81 11.53 -16.90 -6.88
C ASP A 81 11.73 -17.69 -8.20
N THR A 82 10.68 -17.78 -9.02
CA THR A 82 10.70 -18.60 -10.23
C THR A 82 10.05 -17.83 -11.39
N SER A 83 10.71 -17.82 -12.55
CA SER A 83 10.15 -17.24 -13.77
C SER A 83 8.90 -18.02 -14.19
N THR A 84 7.72 -17.42 -14.00
CA THR A 84 6.42 -17.97 -14.34
C THR A 84 5.57 -16.88 -14.99
N LYS A 85 4.70 -17.26 -15.93
CA LYS A 85 3.75 -16.31 -16.50
C LYS A 85 2.74 -15.89 -15.42
N VAL A 86 2.69 -14.60 -15.13
CA VAL A 86 1.71 -14.00 -14.20
C VAL A 86 0.55 -13.35 -14.96
N LYS A 87 -0.56 -13.11 -14.26
CA LYS A 87 -1.67 -12.28 -14.71
C LYS A 87 -1.80 -11.06 -13.82
N ASN A 88 -1.78 -9.87 -14.43
CA ASN A 88 -2.12 -8.62 -13.77
C ASN A 88 -3.57 -8.24 -14.10
N THR A 89 -4.34 -7.87 -13.09
CA THR A 89 -5.73 -7.42 -13.22
C THR A 89 -5.88 -6.10 -12.49
N GLU A 90 -6.40 -5.08 -13.17
CA GLU A 90 -6.78 -3.83 -12.52
C GLU A 90 -8.10 -4.03 -11.78
N ASP A 91 -8.13 -3.68 -10.49
CA ASP A 91 -9.31 -3.92 -9.66
C ASP A 91 -9.35 -2.97 -8.47
N GLY A 92 -10.02 -1.85 -8.66
CA GLY A 92 -10.27 -0.88 -7.62
C GLY A 92 -9.29 0.29 -7.57
N THR A 93 -9.45 1.12 -6.55
CA THR A 93 -8.68 2.35 -6.37
C THR A 93 -8.25 2.56 -4.92
N ILE A 94 -7.16 3.31 -4.75
CA ILE A 94 -6.70 3.85 -3.48
C ILE A 94 -6.62 5.37 -3.59
N ILE A 95 -7.16 6.06 -2.59
CA ILE A 95 -6.87 7.47 -2.33
C ILE A 95 -5.99 7.53 -1.08
N LEU A 96 -4.73 7.91 -1.27
CA LEU A 96 -3.77 8.14 -0.19
C LEU A 96 -3.70 9.64 0.08
N SER A 97 -3.99 10.06 1.31
CA SER A 97 -3.89 11.45 1.74
C SER A 97 -2.92 11.56 2.89
N PHE A 98 -1.98 12.50 2.84
CA PHE A 98 -1.09 12.80 3.95
C PHE A 98 -1.61 14.01 4.71
N GLU A 99 -1.89 13.89 6.02
CA GLU A 99 -2.25 15.06 6.82
C GLU A 99 -1.02 15.82 7.31
N ASN A 100 0.09 15.11 7.56
CA ASN A 100 1.39 15.69 7.89
C ASN A 100 2.50 14.69 7.57
N CYS A 101 3.73 14.99 8.00
CA CYS A 101 4.89 14.15 7.75
C CYS A 101 4.91 12.84 8.54
N ASN A 102 3.97 12.58 9.43
CA ASN A 102 3.89 11.36 10.24
C ASN A 102 2.50 10.70 10.28
N SER A 103 1.46 11.30 9.71
CA SER A 103 0.12 10.71 9.61
C SER A 103 -0.47 10.84 8.21
N GLY A 104 -1.25 9.83 7.85
CA GLY A 104 -2.04 9.80 6.62
C GLY A 104 -3.33 9.01 6.77
N THR A 105 -4.09 8.98 5.70
CA THR A 105 -5.25 8.12 5.52
C THR A 105 -5.18 7.42 4.17
N VAL A 106 -5.43 6.11 4.16
CA VAL A 106 -5.62 5.30 2.95
C VAL A 106 -7.09 4.93 2.84
N LYS A 107 -7.78 5.45 1.83
CA LYS A 107 -9.12 4.99 1.45
C LYS A 107 -9.02 4.02 0.29
N TYR A 108 -9.74 2.92 0.36
CA TYR A 108 -9.75 1.92 -0.70
C TYR A 108 -11.17 1.56 -1.12
N ASP A 109 -11.31 1.18 -2.39
CA ASP A 109 -12.50 0.56 -2.96
C ASP A 109 -12.06 -0.57 -3.90
N ILE A 110 -12.48 -1.79 -3.61
CA ILE A 110 -12.15 -3.03 -4.35
C ILE A 110 -13.49 -3.69 -4.76
N PRO A 111 -14.00 -3.35 -5.96
CA PRO A 111 -15.33 -3.78 -6.40
C PRO A 111 -15.50 -5.29 -6.54
N SER A 112 -14.46 -6.03 -6.96
CA SER A 112 -14.57 -7.48 -7.19
C SER A 112 -15.00 -8.28 -5.96
N ILE A 113 -14.71 -7.77 -4.76
CA ILE A 113 -15.07 -8.37 -3.48
C ILE A 113 -16.09 -7.52 -2.69
N ASN A 114 -16.63 -6.47 -3.31
CA ASN A 114 -17.55 -5.51 -2.69
C ASN A 114 -17.02 -4.99 -1.34
N ARG A 115 -15.75 -4.55 -1.30
CA ARG A 115 -15.10 -4.03 -0.09
C ARG A 115 -14.57 -2.63 -0.33
N GLN A 116 -14.94 -1.74 0.57
CA GLN A 116 -14.42 -0.39 0.67
C GLN A 116 -14.12 -0.06 2.13
N GLY A 117 -13.20 0.86 2.38
CA GLY A 117 -12.82 1.22 3.73
C GLY A 117 -11.83 2.38 3.79
N SER A 118 -11.48 2.74 5.02
CA SER A 118 -10.53 3.79 5.33
C SER A 118 -9.62 3.31 6.44
N VAL A 119 -8.31 3.51 6.27
CA VAL A 119 -7.26 3.10 7.21
C VAL A 119 -6.46 4.34 7.57
N SER A 120 -6.50 4.75 8.83
CA SER A 120 -5.57 5.76 9.34
C SER A 120 -4.19 5.14 9.48
N ILE A 121 -3.16 5.84 9.03
CA ILE A 121 -1.79 5.35 9.01
C ILE A 121 -0.83 6.32 9.69
N GLN A 122 0.21 5.77 10.29
CA GLN A 122 1.39 6.50 10.75
C GLN A 122 2.66 5.79 10.27
N ARG A 123 3.80 6.46 10.34
CA ARG A 123 5.07 5.84 9.95
C ARG A 123 5.49 4.73 10.91
N ILE A 124 6.22 3.76 10.38
CA ILE A 124 6.96 2.80 11.20
C ILE A 124 8.19 3.47 11.84
N ALA A 125 8.90 4.30 11.08
CA ALA A 125 10.11 5.00 11.52
C ALA A 125 10.00 6.51 11.29
N ASN A 126 10.58 7.28 12.21
CA ASN A 126 10.45 8.74 12.23
C ASN A 126 11.58 9.47 11.50
N ASP A 127 12.61 8.76 11.04
CA ASP A 127 13.86 9.31 10.50
C ASP A 127 13.64 10.25 9.29
N ASN A 128 12.59 10.02 8.50
CA ASN A 128 12.26 10.85 7.33
C ASN A 128 11.37 12.07 7.64
N ILE A 129 10.90 12.25 8.88
CA ILE A 129 10.00 13.37 9.23
C ILE A 129 10.67 14.72 8.97
N ALA A 130 11.90 14.92 9.45
CA ALA A 130 12.61 16.20 9.30
C ALA A 130 12.85 16.57 7.83
N LEU A 131 13.19 15.57 7.00
CA LEU A 131 13.33 15.76 5.55
C LEU A 131 11.98 16.14 4.92
N CYS A 132 10.91 15.43 5.27
CA CYS A 132 9.57 15.71 4.78
C CYS A 132 9.12 17.13 5.11
N GLU A 133 9.35 17.61 6.33
CA GLU A 133 8.96 18.96 6.76
C GLU A 133 9.74 20.03 6.01
N THR A 134 11.04 19.82 5.80
CA THR A 134 11.90 20.74 5.02
C THR A 134 11.38 20.89 3.58
N LEU A 135 10.97 19.79 2.96
CA LEU A 135 10.46 19.77 1.58
C LEU A 135 9.04 20.34 1.42
N ILE A 136 8.35 20.67 2.52
CA ILE A 136 7.05 21.39 2.48
C ILE A 136 7.29 22.91 2.44
N SER A 137 8.40 23.38 2.99
CA SER A 137 8.73 24.81 3.06
C SER A 137 9.44 25.37 1.81
N ASP A 138 9.85 24.51 0.90
CA ASP A 138 10.47 24.85 -0.40
C ASP A 138 9.43 25.07 -1.50
#